data_AF-A0A924JQG0-F1
#
_entry.id   AF-A0A924JQG0-F1
#
_cell.length_a   1.000
_cell.length_b   1.000
_cell.length_c   1.000
_cell.angle_alpha   90.00
_cell.angle_beta   90.00
_cell.angle_gamma   90.00
#
_symmetry.space_group_name_H-M   'P 1'
#
loop_
_entity.id
_entity.type
_entity.pdbx_description
1 polymer ?
#
loop_
_entity_poly.entity_id
_entity_poly.type
_entity_poly.pdbx_seq_one_letter_code
_entity_poly.pdbx_strand_id
1 'polypeptide(L)'
;MTNPFYIALTNKLQPSVKNEDGFTLIELLVVIGILAILLAITIVAINPTLQFQNARNAQRQSDVAAILDGVYEYQASNAGAVPSNLSSYISTTVAKNLGALPNQTATSTTFANPNLTYTVPSGNIITSGTVTVTSCTQAGDNGTFPVVSGTLTTIVVTNAGGSVISATGCVIAGFRIDLCSALVPTFIAALPMDPSPTVSSGAQCALTFNTGYTILSNAAGNRYTVAAPGAEAGATISITR
;
A
#
# COMPACT_ATOMS: atom_id res chain seq x y z
N MET A 1 63.15 68.64 23.04
CA MET A 1 62.93 68.40 21.60
C MET A 1 61.79 67.40 21.46
N THR A 2 60.56 67.88 21.35
CA THR A 2 59.34 67.06 21.22
C THR A 2 58.98 66.95 19.74
N ASN A 3 58.80 65.71 19.28
CA ASN A 3 58.67 65.33 17.87
C ASN A 3 57.20 65.49 17.38
N PRO A 4 56.90 66.22 16.29
CA PRO A 4 55.54 66.70 15.97
C PRO A 4 54.68 65.71 15.14
N PHE A 5 54.96 64.39 15.18
CA PHE A 5 54.34 63.44 14.25
C PHE A 5 52.99 62.83 14.69
N TYR A 6 52.39 63.30 15.80
CA TYR A 6 51.18 62.71 16.38
C TYR A 6 49.85 63.37 15.94
N ILE A 7 49.85 64.23 14.92
CA ILE A 7 48.70 65.11 14.58
C ILE A 7 47.81 64.61 13.43
N ALA A 8 48.03 63.44 12.83
CA ALA A 8 47.33 63.11 11.57
C ALA A 8 46.59 61.75 11.48
N LEU A 9 46.08 61.18 12.57
CA LEU A 9 45.26 59.94 12.46
C LEU A 9 43.92 59.92 13.19
N THR A 10 43.42 61.04 13.74
CA THR A 10 42.00 61.11 14.13
C THR A 10 41.15 61.63 12.98
N ASN A 11 41.32 61.06 11.78
CA ASN A 11 40.35 61.29 10.73
C ASN A 11 39.10 60.48 11.11
N LYS A 12 38.07 61.20 11.54
CA LYS A 12 36.79 60.67 11.97
C LYS A 12 36.15 59.85 10.85
N LEU A 13 36.37 58.54 10.84
CA LEU A 13 35.43 57.60 10.22
C LEU A 13 34.23 57.46 11.17
N GLN A 14 33.37 58.48 11.20
CA GLN A 14 32.07 58.33 11.86
C GLN A 14 31.17 57.50 10.95
N PRO A 15 30.77 56.28 11.33
CA PRO A 15 29.76 55.56 10.57
C PRO A 15 28.47 56.37 10.62
N SER A 16 27.96 56.72 9.43
CA SER A 16 26.64 57.32 9.27
C SER A 16 25.60 56.30 9.68
N VAL A 17 25.16 56.37 10.94
CA VAL A 17 24.02 55.61 11.42
C VAL A 17 22.81 56.20 10.69
N LYS A 18 22.41 55.56 9.60
CA LYS A 18 21.14 55.86 8.95
C LYS A 18 20.06 55.57 9.98
N ASN A 19 19.22 56.57 10.25
CA ASN A 19 18.00 56.35 11.02
C ASN A 19 17.15 55.38 10.21
N GLU A 20 17.01 54.14 10.68
CA GLU A 20 16.00 53.25 10.15
C GLU A 20 14.70 53.64 10.81
N ASP A 21 13.76 54.12 9.99
CA ASP A 21 12.43 54.49 10.46
C ASP A 21 11.78 53.26 11.11
N GLY A 22 11.39 53.38 12.38
CA GLY A 22 10.74 52.30 13.11
C GLY A 22 9.30 52.11 12.63
N PHE A 23 8.87 50.84 12.51
CA PHE A 23 7.48 50.50 12.20
C PHE A 23 6.51 51.06 13.25
N THR A 24 5.41 51.64 12.81
CA THR A 24 4.36 52.11 13.71
C THR A 24 3.53 50.93 14.25
N LEU A 25 3.01 51.05 15.49
CA LEU A 25 2.13 50.03 16.07
C LEU A 25 0.86 49.80 15.23
N ILE A 26 0.36 50.85 14.57
CA ILE A 26 -0.81 50.77 13.71
C ILE A 26 -0.53 50.03 12.41
N GLU A 27 0.65 50.19 11.81
CA GLU A 27 1.06 49.39 10.64
C GLU A 27 1.07 47.91 10.98
N LEU A 28 1.67 47.54 12.11
CA LEU A 28 1.76 46.14 12.49
C LEU A 28 0.39 45.54 12.81
N LEU A 29 -0.50 46.32 13.43
CA LEU A 29 -1.89 45.91 13.72
C LEU A 29 -2.70 45.67 12.44
N VAL A 30 -2.60 46.57 11.47
CA VAL A 30 -3.31 46.41 10.18
C VAL A 30 -2.76 45.22 9.41
N VAL A 31 -1.44 45.00 9.41
CA VAL A 31 -0.80 43.87 8.72
C VAL A 31 -1.28 42.53 9.28
N ILE A 32 -1.27 42.35 10.60
CA ILE A 32 -1.77 41.10 11.19
C ILE A 32 -3.28 40.91 10.94
N GLY A 33 -4.04 42.02 10.89
CA GLY A 33 -5.47 41.99 10.55
C GLY A 33 -5.71 41.51 9.11
N ILE A 34 -4.96 42.03 8.14
CA ILE A 34 -5.06 41.62 6.74
C ILE A 34 -4.57 40.18 6.56
N LEU A 35 -3.48 39.78 7.22
CA LEU A 35 -2.95 38.42 7.16
C LEU A 35 -3.96 37.39 7.71
N ALA A 36 -4.68 37.72 8.79
CA ALA A 36 -5.72 36.84 9.32
C ALA A 36 -6.87 36.62 8.32
N ILE A 37 -7.31 37.68 7.64
CA ILE A 37 -8.38 37.61 6.63
C ILE A 37 -7.91 36.79 5.42
N LEU A 38 -6.70 37.06 4.91
CA LEU A 38 -6.14 36.32 3.78
C LEU A 38 -5.99 34.83 4.09
N LEU A 39 -5.48 34.48 5.28
CA LEU A 39 -5.33 33.10 5.70
C LEU A 39 -6.68 32.37 5.72
N ALA A 40 -7.71 32.98 6.31
CA ALA A 40 -9.05 32.38 6.37
C ALA A 40 -9.61 32.06 4.98
N ILE A 41 -9.47 32.99 4.02
CA ILE A 41 -9.93 32.79 2.63
C ILE A 41 -9.14 31.65 1.95
N THR A 42 -7.82 31.63 2.11
CA THR A 42 -6.96 30.61 1.45
C THR A 42 -7.26 29.18 1.91
N ILE A 43 -7.55 28.96 3.19
CA ILE A 43 -7.87 27.62 3.72
C ILE A 43 -9.16 27.07 3.11
N VAL A 44 -10.18 27.93 2.98
CA VAL A 44 -11.46 27.54 2.36
C VAL A 44 -11.28 27.30 0.86
N ALA A 45 -10.45 28.09 0.18
CA ALA A 45 -10.24 27.99 -1.26
C ALA A 45 -9.44 26.75 -1.70
N ILE A 46 -8.48 26.27 -0.89
CA ILE A 46 -7.53 25.21 -1.31
C ILE A 46 -8.07 23.78 -1.13
N ASN A 47 -9.17 23.59 -0.38
CA ASN A 47 -9.70 22.27 -0.02
C ASN A 47 -8.57 21.30 0.41
N PRO A 48 -8.01 21.48 1.62
CA PRO A 48 -6.81 20.76 2.07
C PRO A 48 -6.97 19.24 1.99
N THR A 49 -8.18 18.74 2.22
CA THR A 49 -8.52 17.31 2.11
C THR A 49 -8.20 16.77 0.72
N LEU A 50 -8.60 17.47 -0.34
CA LEU A 50 -8.35 17.04 -1.71
C LEU A 50 -6.84 17.06 -2.04
N GLN A 51 -6.10 18.05 -1.54
CA GLN A 51 -4.65 18.12 -1.77
C GLN A 51 -3.90 16.95 -1.13
N PHE A 52 -4.29 16.54 0.08
CA PHE A 52 -3.71 15.35 0.70
C PHE A 52 -4.08 14.06 -0.05
N GLN A 53 -5.32 13.95 -0.56
CA GLN A 53 -5.74 12.82 -1.39
C GLN A 53 -4.93 12.77 -2.70
N ASN A 54 -4.70 13.91 -3.35
CA ASN A 54 -3.89 14.01 -4.56
C ASN A 54 -2.43 13.62 -4.30
N ALA A 55 -1.84 14.07 -3.20
CA ALA A 55 -0.48 13.70 -2.83
C ALA A 55 -0.35 12.19 -2.59
N ARG A 56 -1.29 11.58 -1.86
CA ARG A 56 -1.32 10.12 -1.65
C ARG A 56 -1.58 9.35 -2.94
N ASN A 57 -2.45 9.83 -3.81
CA ASN A 57 -2.69 9.24 -5.14
C ASN A 57 -1.43 9.32 -6.03
N ALA A 58 -0.67 10.42 -5.98
CA ALA A 58 0.62 10.53 -6.68
C ALA A 58 1.64 9.52 -6.15
N GLN A 59 1.68 9.30 -4.83
CA GLN A 59 2.49 8.23 -4.24
C GLN A 59 2.04 6.85 -4.75
N ARG A 60 0.74 6.54 -4.71
CA ARG A 60 0.19 5.26 -5.21
C ARG A 60 0.54 4.99 -6.67
N GLN A 61 0.54 6.01 -7.53
CA GLN A 61 0.97 5.87 -8.93
C GLN A 61 2.43 5.43 -9.04
N SER A 62 3.30 6.02 -8.22
CA SER A 62 4.72 5.67 -8.15
C SER A 62 4.91 4.26 -7.57
N ASP A 63 4.14 3.91 -6.54
CA ASP A 63 4.22 2.61 -5.87
C ASP A 63 3.79 1.45 -6.77
N VAL A 64 2.67 1.61 -7.48
CA VAL A 64 2.18 0.63 -8.45
C VAL A 64 3.20 0.41 -9.56
N ALA A 65 3.85 1.47 -10.04
CA ALA A 65 4.92 1.37 -11.03
C ALA A 65 6.12 0.61 -10.48
N ALA A 66 6.59 0.96 -9.27
CA ALA A 66 7.75 0.34 -8.64
C ALA A 66 7.56 -1.17 -8.40
N ILE A 67 6.37 -1.59 -7.96
CA ILE A 67 6.04 -3.02 -7.80
C ILE A 67 6.14 -3.73 -9.15
N LEU A 68 5.53 -3.16 -10.19
CA LEU A 68 5.49 -3.77 -11.50
C LEU A 68 6.89 -3.84 -12.13
N ASP A 69 7.68 -2.77 -12.01
CA ASP A 69 9.07 -2.73 -12.48
C ASP A 69 9.92 -3.78 -11.77
N GLY A 70 9.78 -3.95 -10.45
CA GLY A 70 10.45 -5.02 -9.72
C GLY A 70 10.09 -6.42 -10.22
N VAL A 71 8.82 -6.67 -10.54
CA VAL A 71 8.35 -7.96 -11.10
C VAL A 71 8.93 -8.21 -12.50
N TYR A 72 9.04 -7.18 -13.35
CA TYR A 72 9.63 -7.32 -14.68
C TYR A 72 11.16 -7.44 -14.64
N GLU A 73 11.82 -6.77 -13.72
CA GLU A 73 13.27 -6.90 -13.52
C GLU A 73 13.64 -8.30 -13.01
N TYR A 74 12.84 -8.85 -12.09
CA TYR A 74 12.96 -10.26 -11.69
C TYR A 74 12.85 -11.18 -12.91
N GLN A 75 11.82 -10.99 -13.74
CA GLN A 75 11.63 -11.80 -14.94
C GLN A 75 12.81 -11.70 -15.91
N ALA A 76 13.32 -10.50 -16.16
CA ALA A 76 14.48 -10.30 -17.02
C ALA A 76 15.73 -11.02 -16.49
N SER A 77 15.91 -11.02 -15.16
CA SER A 77 17.05 -11.66 -14.49
C SER A 77 16.92 -13.19 -14.34
N ASN A 78 15.69 -13.71 -14.40
CA ASN A 78 15.38 -15.11 -14.14
C ASN A 78 14.91 -15.87 -15.40
N ALA A 79 15.44 -15.51 -16.57
CA ALA A 79 15.15 -16.17 -17.85
C ALA A 79 13.64 -16.22 -18.18
N GLY A 80 12.89 -15.17 -17.83
CA GLY A 80 11.45 -15.07 -18.01
C GLY A 80 10.63 -15.77 -16.93
N ALA A 81 11.25 -16.38 -15.93
CA ALA A 81 10.52 -16.92 -14.78
C ALA A 81 10.00 -15.80 -13.88
N VAL A 82 8.78 -15.97 -13.37
CA VAL A 82 8.15 -15.05 -12.42
C VAL A 82 8.28 -15.62 -11.00
N PRO A 83 8.10 -14.81 -9.94
CA PRO A 83 8.06 -15.31 -8.57
C PRO A 83 7.05 -16.47 -8.45
N SER A 84 7.43 -17.57 -7.78
CA SER A 84 6.62 -18.81 -7.74
C SER A 84 5.26 -18.64 -7.07
N ASN A 85 5.19 -17.73 -6.09
CA ASN A 85 3.98 -17.27 -5.43
C ASN A 85 3.11 -16.37 -6.35
N LEU A 86 3.68 -15.78 -7.40
CA LEU A 86 2.92 -15.06 -8.41
C LEU A 86 2.33 -16.06 -9.41
N SER A 87 3.13 -16.97 -9.97
CA SER A 87 2.67 -17.96 -10.97
C SER A 87 1.61 -18.93 -10.45
N SER A 88 1.65 -19.28 -9.16
CA SER A 88 0.73 -20.27 -8.58
C SER A 88 -0.65 -19.70 -8.23
N TYR A 89 -0.77 -18.38 -8.05
CA TYR A 89 -1.93 -17.76 -7.40
C TYR A 89 -2.57 -16.60 -8.19
N ILE A 90 -1.95 -16.17 -9.29
CA ILE A 90 -2.47 -15.05 -10.07
C ILE A 90 -3.65 -15.48 -10.96
N SER A 91 -4.71 -14.68 -10.93
CA SER A 91 -5.96 -14.94 -11.66
C SER A 91 -6.19 -13.86 -12.70
N THR A 92 -6.82 -14.25 -13.80
CA THR A 92 -7.25 -13.36 -14.90
C THR A 92 -8.51 -12.56 -14.56
N THR A 93 -9.24 -13.00 -13.55
CA THR A 93 -10.59 -12.52 -13.23
C THR A 93 -10.65 -11.85 -11.87
N VAL A 94 -9.66 -12.11 -11.01
CA VAL A 94 -9.66 -11.66 -9.61
C VAL A 94 -8.28 -11.13 -9.22
N ALA A 95 -8.23 -9.85 -8.86
CA ALA A 95 -7.03 -9.26 -8.30
C ALA A 95 -6.73 -9.83 -6.91
N LYS A 96 -5.47 -10.18 -6.66
CA LYS A 96 -5.00 -10.70 -5.37
C LYS A 96 -4.28 -9.60 -4.60
N ASN A 97 -4.51 -9.55 -3.28
CA ASN A 97 -3.79 -8.62 -2.42
C ASN A 97 -2.31 -9.01 -2.30
N LEU A 98 -1.44 -8.02 -2.36
CA LEU A 98 -0.02 -8.18 -2.08
C LEU A 98 0.26 -8.10 -0.57
N GLY A 99 1.16 -8.94 -0.10
CA GLY A 99 1.50 -9.07 1.32
C GLY A 99 1.70 -10.51 1.76
N ALA A 100 2.00 -10.70 3.03
CA ALA A 100 1.99 -12.01 3.67
C ALA A 100 0.83 -12.10 4.66
N LEU A 101 0.15 -13.24 4.62
CA LEU A 101 -0.74 -13.66 5.68
C LEU A 101 -0.43 -15.13 5.97
N PRO A 102 -0.30 -15.54 7.24
CA PRO A 102 -0.16 -16.95 7.55
C PRO A 102 -1.39 -17.73 7.07
N ASN A 103 -1.23 -19.04 6.99
CA ASN A 103 -2.36 -19.92 6.75
C ASN A 103 -3.39 -19.75 7.88
N GLN A 104 -4.66 -19.63 7.51
CA GLN A 104 -5.75 -19.40 8.44
C GLN A 104 -6.42 -20.72 8.80
N THR A 105 -6.53 -21.01 10.09
CA THR A 105 -7.31 -22.17 10.57
C THR A 105 -8.80 -21.86 10.47
N ALA A 106 -9.57 -22.78 9.89
CA ALA A 106 -11.03 -22.69 9.87
C ALA A 106 -11.59 -22.87 11.28
N THR A 107 -12.42 -21.92 11.72
CA THR A 107 -13.20 -21.98 12.97
C THR A 107 -14.36 -22.98 12.85
N SER A 108 -14.96 -23.10 11.67
CA SER A 108 -16.02 -24.09 11.39
C SER A 108 -16.10 -24.40 9.90
N THR A 109 -16.68 -25.57 9.59
CA THR A 109 -17.01 -25.97 8.22
C THR A 109 -18.48 -26.37 8.14
N THR A 110 -19.21 -25.86 7.16
CA THR A 110 -20.58 -26.28 6.87
C THR A 110 -20.68 -26.80 5.43
N PHE A 111 -21.59 -27.72 5.22
CA PHE A 111 -21.71 -28.41 3.94
C PHE A 111 -23.11 -28.18 3.36
N ALA A 112 -23.16 -27.86 2.08
CA ALA A 112 -24.40 -27.73 1.33
C ALA A 112 -24.12 -28.18 -0.10
N ASN A 113 -24.45 -29.42 -0.46
CA ASN A 113 -24.17 -29.98 -1.79
C ASN A 113 -24.54 -28.98 -2.92
N PRO A 114 -23.61 -28.59 -3.82
CA PRO A 114 -22.24 -29.11 -4.04
C PRO A 114 -21.12 -28.31 -3.35
N ASN A 115 -21.46 -27.42 -2.43
CA ASN A 115 -20.56 -26.47 -1.81
C ASN A 115 -20.11 -26.88 -0.39
N LEU A 116 -18.91 -26.44 -0.05
CA LEU A 116 -18.32 -26.51 1.27
C LEU A 116 -17.99 -25.10 1.72
N THR A 117 -18.38 -24.72 2.93
CA THR A 117 -18.20 -23.38 3.47
C THR A 117 -17.25 -23.44 4.65
N TYR A 118 -16.15 -22.68 4.59
CA TYR A 118 -15.20 -22.50 5.68
C TYR A 118 -15.41 -21.13 6.33
N THR A 119 -15.51 -21.08 7.64
CA THR A 119 -15.50 -19.83 8.41
C THR A 119 -14.16 -19.67 9.10
N VAL A 120 -13.53 -18.50 9.02
CA VAL A 120 -12.25 -18.19 9.68
C VAL A 120 -12.40 -17.01 10.63
N PRO A 121 -11.56 -16.89 11.68
CA PRO A 121 -11.75 -15.91 12.75
C PRO A 121 -11.59 -14.45 12.31
N SER A 122 -10.74 -14.19 11.31
CA SER A 122 -10.50 -12.86 10.73
C SER A 122 -9.58 -12.96 9.51
N GLY A 123 -9.67 -11.99 8.59
CA GLY A 123 -8.71 -11.80 7.50
C GLY A 123 -9.35 -11.18 6.26
N ASN A 124 -8.60 -10.41 5.46
CA ASN A 124 -9.04 -10.13 4.09
C ASN A 124 -8.87 -11.41 3.29
N ILE A 125 -9.96 -12.16 3.16
CA ILE A 125 -9.96 -13.43 2.46
C ILE A 125 -10.00 -13.19 0.95
N ILE A 126 -9.49 -14.15 0.18
CA ILE A 126 -9.78 -14.26 -1.25
C ILE A 126 -11.31 -14.37 -1.43
N THR A 127 -11.93 -13.35 -2.01
CA THR A 127 -13.38 -13.36 -2.30
C THR A 127 -13.73 -14.06 -3.62
N SER A 128 -12.72 -14.45 -4.41
CA SER A 128 -12.88 -15.19 -5.67
C SER A 128 -11.54 -15.77 -6.22
N GLY A 129 -11.60 -16.80 -7.08
CA GLY A 129 -10.42 -17.52 -7.59
C GLY A 129 -10.32 -18.91 -6.98
N THR A 130 -9.13 -19.44 -6.70
CA THR A 130 -8.96 -20.73 -5.99
C THR A 130 -8.39 -20.54 -4.59
N VAL A 131 -8.62 -21.53 -3.74
CA VAL A 131 -8.07 -21.61 -2.39
C VAL A 131 -7.55 -23.01 -2.14
N THR A 132 -6.38 -23.12 -1.49
CA THR A 132 -5.83 -24.41 -1.06
C THR A 132 -6.21 -24.67 0.38
N VAL A 133 -6.85 -25.81 0.62
CA VAL A 133 -7.24 -26.29 1.94
C VAL A 133 -6.42 -27.53 2.26
N THR A 134 -5.91 -27.59 3.48
CA THR A 134 -5.01 -28.62 4.00
C THR A 134 -5.42 -28.98 5.42
N SER A 135 -4.86 -30.06 5.97
CA SER A 135 -5.05 -30.47 7.36
C SER A 135 -6.50 -30.79 7.79
N CYS A 136 -7.45 -30.85 6.87
CA CYS A 136 -8.78 -31.36 7.17
C CYS A 136 -8.69 -32.82 7.58
N THR A 137 -9.46 -33.21 8.60
CA THR A 137 -9.60 -34.61 9.04
C THR A 137 -10.04 -35.55 7.92
N GLN A 138 -10.77 -35.04 6.94
CA GLN A 138 -11.21 -35.80 5.77
C GLN A 138 -10.32 -35.50 4.57
N ALA A 139 -9.76 -36.56 3.98
CA ALA A 139 -8.83 -36.44 2.86
C ALA A 139 -9.46 -35.74 1.64
N GLY A 140 -10.75 -35.97 1.37
CA GLY A 140 -11.48 -35.38 0.24
C GLY A 140 -11.73 -33.87 0.35
N ASP A 141 -11.60 -33.31 1.56
CA ASP A 141 -11.75 -31.87 1.81
C ASP A 141 -10.40 -31.12 1.78
N ASN A 142 -9.29 -31.85 1.59
CA ASN A 142 -7.99 -31.27 1.29
C ASN A 142 -7.83 -31.15 -0.23
N GLY A 143 -7.34 -30.01 -0.69
CA GLY A 143 -7.19 -29.76 -2.12
C GLY A 143 -7.22 -28.29 -2.47
N THR A 144 -7.19 -28.01 -3.77
CA THR A 144 -7.36 -26.66 -4.29
C THR A 144 -8.73 -26.55 -4.93
N PHE A 145 -9.57 -25.65 -4.39
CA PHE A 145 -10.96 -25.53 -4.78
C PHE A 145 -11.27 -24.12 -5.30
N PRO A 146 -12.19 -23.98 -6.29
CA PRO A 146 -12.66 -22.68 -6.72
C PRO A 146 -13.55 -22.05 -5.64
N VAL A 147 -13.31 -20.78 -5.33
CA VAL A 147 -14.13 -19.93 -4.46
C VAL A 147 -15.37 -19.49 -5.24
N VAL A 148 -16.53 -20.00 -4.81
CA VAL A 148 -17.86 -19.69 -5.36
C VAL A 148 -18.36 -18.35 -4.84
N SER A 149 -18.09 -18.07 -3.56
CA SER A 149 -18.33 -16.77 -2.93
C SER A 149 -17.43 -16.62 -1.70
N GLY A 150 -17.04 -15.39 -1.36
CA GLY A 150 -16.29 -15.11 -0.15
C GLY A 150 -16.69 -13.78 0.49
N THR A 151 -16.73 -13.76 1.81
CA THR A 151 -16.80 -12.54 2.64
C THR A 151 -15.48 -12.38 3.39
N LEU A 152 -15.36 -11.35 4.24
CA LEU A 152 -14.18 -11.18 5.10
C LEU A 152 -14.01 -12.29 6.16
N THR A 153 -14.98 -13.19 6.30
CA THR A 153 -14.95 -14.24 7.34
C THR A 153 -15.34 -15.62 6.82
N THR A 154 -15.83 -15.73 5.58
CA THR A 154 -16.38 -16.97 5.04
C THR A 154 -15.90 -17.22 3.62
N ILE A 155 -15.54 -18.46 3.31
CA ILE A 155 -15.22 -18.93 1.95
C ILE A 155 -16.16 -20.07 1.60
N VAL A 156 -16.81 -19.98 0.45
CA VAL A 156 -17.58 -21.07 -0.12
C VAL A 156 -16.80 -21.64 -1.30
N VAL A 157 -16.54 -22.95 -1.29
CA VAL A 157 -15.87 -23.66 -2.38
C VAL A 157 -16.75 -24.78 -2.92
N THR A 158 -16.51 -25.23 -4.15
CA THR A 158 -17.18 -26.42 -4.69
C THR A 158 -16.46 -27.69 -4.23
N ASN A 159 -17.19 -28.60 -3.56
CA ASN A 159 -16.67 -29.89 -3.11
C ASN A 159 -16.55 -30.84 -4.33
N ALA A 160 -15.32 -31.25 -4.64
CA ALA A 160 -15.05 -32.17 -5.75
C ALA A 160 -15.33 -33.66 -5.41
N GLY A 161 -15.60 -33.97 -4.13
CA GLY A 161 -15.51 -35.30 -3.56
C GLY A 161 -16.77 -35.83 -2.89
N GLY A 162 -17.97 -35.35 -3.21
CA GLY A 162 -19.27 -36.04 -3.05
C GLY A 162 -19.72 -36.59 -1.67
N SER A 163 -18.87 -36.62 -0.64
CA SER A 163 -19.18 -37.14 0.69
C SER A 163 -19.16 -36.01 1.71
N VAL A 164 -20.35 -35.75 2.22
CA VAL A 164 -20.67 -34.68 3.15
C VAL A 164 -20.43 -35.21 4.58
N ILE A 165 -19.21 -35.10 5.08
CA ILE A 165 -18.83 -35.59 6.42
C ILE A 165 -18.09 -34.50 7.19
N SER A 166 -18.39 -34.36 8.47
CA SER A 166 -17.88 -33.29 9.35
C SER A 166 -16.34 -33.20 9.35
N ALA A 167 -15.78 -32.32 8.53
CA ALA A 167 -14.36 -31.99 8.54
C ALA A 167 -14.03 -31.07 9.71
N THR A 168 -12.87 -31.29 10.33
CA THR A 168 -12.31 -30.41 11.37
C THR A 168 -10.81 -30.24 11.14
N GLY A 169 -10.20 -29.24 11.77
CA GLY A 169 -8.76 -28.98 11.66
C GLY A 169 -8.30 -28.40 10.32
N CYS A 170 -9.23 -28.02 9.45
CA CYS A 170 -8.92 -27.46 8.14
C CYS A 170 -8.12 -26.16 8.25
N VAL A 171 -7.01 -26.12 7.51
CA VAL A 171 -6.10 -24.99 7.37
C VAL A 171 -6.19 -24.50 5.93
N ILE A 172 -6.45 -23.21 5.79
CA ILE A 172 -6.61 -22.54 4.51
C ILE A 172 -5.33 -21.76 4.22
N ALA A 173 -4.74 -21.97 3.04
CA ALA A 173 -3.49 -21.31 2.65
C ALA A 173 -3.61 -19.78 2.70
N GLY A 174 -2.49 -19.11 3.00
CA GLY A 174 -2.39 -17.66 3.04
C GLY A 174 -2.99 -16.98 1.80
N PHE A 175 -3.80 -15.94 2.03
CA PHE A 175 -4.66 -15.33 1.01
C PHE A 175 -4.00 -14.20 0.20
N ARG A 176 -2.71 -13.98 0.41
CA ARG A 176 -1.94 -12.86 -0.15
C ARG A 176 -0.73 -13.36 -0.92
N ILE A 177 -0.32 -12.60 -1.90
CA ILE A 177 0.89 -12.89 -2.67
C ILE A 177 2.07 -12.16 -2.01
N ASP A 178 2.97 -12.94 -1.43
CA ASP A 178 4.18 -12.41 -0.78
C ASP A 178 5.34 -12.31 -1.77
N LEU A 179 5.51 -11.11 -2.36
CA LEU A 179 6.63 -10.82 -3.25
C LEU A 179 7.93 -10.47 -2.52
N CYS A 180 7.96 -10.39 -1.18
CA CYS A 180 9.14 -9.92 -0.46
C CYS A 180 10.35 -10.82 -0.70
N SER A 181 10.17 -12.14 -0.55
CA SER A 181 11.27 -13.10 -0.73
C SER A 181 11.85 -13.13 -2.15
N ALA A 182 11.08 -12.67 -3.14
CA ALA A 182 11.50 -12.65 -4.54
C ALA A 182 12.06 -11.30 -4.97
N LEU A 183 11.47 -10.18 -4.52
CA LEU A 183 11.79 -8.84 -5.00
C LEU A 183 12.69 -8.04 -4.06
N VAL A 184 12.58 -8.25 -2.75
CA VAL A 184 13.29 -7.46 -1.74
C VAL A 184 14.52 -8.22 -1.24
N PRO A 185 15.70 -7.58 -1.12
CA PRO A 185 16.02 -6.19 -1.50
C PRO A 185 16.54 -6.04 -2.94
N THR A 186 16.65 -7.13 -3.71
CA THR A 186 17.45 -7.19 -4.94
C THR A 186 16.87 -6.37 -6.10
N PHE A 187 15.56 -6.42 -6.29
CA PHE A 187 14.87 -5.78 -7.42
C PHE A 187 14.12 -4.52 -6.99
N ILE A 188 13.82 -4.42 -5.69
CA ILE A 188 13.26 -3.23 -5.06
C ILE A 188 13.76 -3.14 -3.62
N ALA A 189 14.12 -1.94 -3.15
CA ALA A 189 14.63 -1.74 -1.79
C ALA A 189 13.61 -2.16 -0.72
N ALA A 190 12.33 -1.91 -1.00
CA ALA A 190 11.22 -2.27 -0.16
C ALA A 190 9.94 -2.40 -0.97
N LEU A 191 9.04 -3.32 -0.60
CA LEU A 191 7.69 -3.30 -1.17
C LEU A 191 6.97 -2.04 -0.68
N PRO A 192 6.48 -1.17 -1.59
CA PRO A 192 5.73 0.01 -1.20
C PRO A 192 4.46 -0.36 -0.45
N MET A 193 4.02 0.51 0.45
CA MET A 193 2.79 0.37 1.22
C MET A 193 1.86 1.54 0.91
N ASP A 194 0.58 1.25 0.70
CA ASP A 194 -0.44 2.26 0.46
C ASP A 194 -0.46 3.27 1.61
N PRO A 195 -0.37 4.58 1.33
CA PRO A 195 -0.25 5.61 2.35
C PRO A 195 -1.57 5.89 3.10
N SER A 196 -2.63 5.12 2.84
CA SER A 196 -3.91 5.28 3.52
C SER A 196 -3.81 4.96 5.01
N PRO A 197 -4.44 5.77 5.89
CA PRO A 197 -4.50 5.48 7.33
C PRO A 197 -5.32 4.23 7.67
N THR A 198 -6.07 3.67 6.71
CA THR A 198 -6.96 2.53 6.94
C THR A 198 -6.30 1.17 6.73
N VAL A 199 -5.15 1.13 6.05
CA VAL A 199 -4.38 -0.12 5.89
C VAL A 199 -3.40 -0.24 7.05
N SER A 200 -3.71 -1.15 7.99
CA SER A 200 -2.72 -1.60 8.97
C SER A 200 -1.71 -2.50 8.29
N SER A 201 -0.50 -2.00 8.11
CA SER A 201 0.62 -2.79 7.63
C SER A 201 1.49 -3.23 8.81
N GLY A 202 1.66 -4.55 8.95
CA GLY A 202 2.74 -5.10 9.79
C GLY A 202 4.11 -4.67 9.27
N ALA A 203 5.17 -4.95 10.03
CA ALA A 203 6.54 -4.68 9.61
C ALA A 203 6.82 -5.25 8.20
N GLN A 204 7.58 -4.52 7.40
CA GLN A 204 7.89 -4.90 6.02
C GLN A 204 8.46 -6.34 5.97
N CYS A 205 7.90 -7.16 5.09
CA CYS A 205 8.31 -8.57 4.92
C CYS A 205 8.16 -9.45 6.18
N ALA A 206 7.32 -9.06 7.14
CA ALA A 206 6.93 -9.92 8.26
C ALA A 206 5.91 -10.99 7.83
N LEU A 207 5.41 -11.82 8.76
CA LEU A 207 4.41 -12.84 8.42
C LEU A 207 2.99 -12.26 8.17
N THR A 208 2.74 -11.01 8.55
CA THR A 208 1.41 -10.38 8.55
C THR A 208 1.40 -8.99 7.89
N PHE A 209 2.28 -8.74 6.92
CA PHE A 209 2.30 -7.45 6.22
C PHE A 209 1.26 -7.39 5.10
N ASN A 210 0.73 -6.19 4.87
CA ASN A 210 -0.21 -5.89 3.81
C ASN A 210 0.28 -4.62 3.11
N THR A 211 0.50 -4.68 1.81
CA THR A 211 0.92 -3.48 1.06
C THR A 211 -0.27 -2.58 0.71
N GLY A 212 -1.51 -3.09 0.79
CA GLY A 212 -2.70 -2.38 0.32
C GLY A 212 -2.88 -2.39 -1.20
N TYR A 213 -1.92 -2.93 -1.96
CA TYR A 213 -1.96 -3.05 -3.41
C TYR A 213 -2.44 -4.43 -3.86
N THR A 214 -2.92 -4.52 -5.10
CA THR A 214 -3.34 -5.79 -5.70
C THR A 214 -2.65 -6.06 -7.02
N ILE A 215 -2.56 -7.32 -7.41
CA ILE A 215 -1.99 -7.78 -8.68
C ILE A 215 -2.90 -8.81 -9.36
N LEU A 216 -2.99 -8.76 -10.69
CA LEU A 216 -3.68 -9.72 -11.56
C LEU A 216 -2.88 -9.93 -12.85
N SER A 217 -3.11 -11.03 -13.56
CA SER A 217 -2.43 -11.34 -14.83
C SER A 217 -3.41 -11.34 -15.98
N ASN A 218 -2.91 -11.21 -17.20
CA ASN A 218 -3.70 -11.52 -18.38
C ASN A 218 -3.87 -13.04 -18.57
N ALA A 219 -4.74 -13.43 -19.51
CA ALA A 219 -5.00 -14.84 -19.85
C ALA A 219 -3.79 -15.61 -20.36
N ALA A 220 -2.80 -14.92 -20.92
CA ALA A 220 -1.55 -15.53 -21.37
C ALA A 220 -0.56 -15.78 -20.22
N GLY A 221 -0.69 -15.08 -19.09
CA GLY A 221 0.27 -15.13 -17.98
C GLY A 221 1.51 -14.26 -18.17
N ASN A 222 1.52 -13.36 -19.16
CA ASN A 222 2.70 -12.61 -19.60
C ASN A 222 2.62 -11.11 -19.24
N ARG A 223 1.41 -10.64 -18.95
CA ARG A 223 1.12 -9.24 -18.63
C ARG A 223 0.53 -9.16 -17.25
N TYR A 224 0.99 -8.20 -16.47
CA TYR A 224 0.59 -8.02 -15.08
C TYR A 224 -0.02 -6.65 -14.90
N THR A 225 -1.15 -6.59 -14.21
CA THR A 225 -1.77 -5.35 -13.77
C THR A 225 -1.64 -5.23 -12.27
N VAL A 226 -0.96 -4.19 -11.81
CA VAL A 226 -0.93 -3.80 -10.40
C VAL A 226 -1.88 -2.62 -10.22
N ALA A 227 -2.67 -2.63 -9.14
CA ALA A 227 -3.66 -1.60 -8.85
C ALA A 227 -3.58 -1.13 -7.40
N ALA A 228 -4.07 0.09 -7.17
CA ALA A 228 -4.25 0.69 -5.85
C ALA A 228 -5.74 0.83 -5.53
N PRO A 229 -6.37 -0.18 -4.88
CA PRO A 229 -7.79 -0.13 -4.49
C PRO A 229 -8.11 1.00 -3.50
N GLY A 230 -7.10 1.47 -2.74
CA GLY A 230 -7.21 2.58 -1.80
C GLY A 230 -7.17 3.97 -2.44
N ALA A 231 -7.25 4.08 -3.77
CA ALA A 231 -7.25 5.37 -4.46
C ALA A 231 -8.42 6.26 -4.01
N GLU A 232 -8.11 7.53 -3.75
CA GLU A 232 -9.05 8.48 -3.15
C GLU A 232 -9.66 9.42 -4.21
N ALA A 233 -10.66 10.21 -3.82
CA ALA A 233 -11.40 11.12 -4.71
C ALA A 233 -12.05 10.46 -5.94
N GLY A 234 -12.36 9.15 -5.87
CA GLY A 234 -12.92 8.39 -6.99
C GLY A 234 -11.93 8.09 -8.11
N ALA A 235 -10.64 8.31 -7.90
CA ALA A 235 -9.60 7.96 -8.85
C ALA A 235 -9.46 6.44 -9.00
N THR A 236 -9.12 5.98 -10.21
CA THR A 236 -8.73 4.59 -10.47
C THR A 236 -7.26 4.58 -10.85
N ILE A 237 -6.42 3.92 -10.05
CA ILE A 237 -4.97 3.84 -10.28
C ILE A 237 -4.59 2.38 -10.51
N SER A 238 -4.15 2.08 -11.74
CA SER A 238 -3.61 0.78 -12.11
C SER A 238 -2.65 0.92 -13.29
N ILE A 239 -1.64 0.06 -13.36
CA ILE A 239 -0.70 -0.01 -14.48
C ILE A 239 -0.65 -1.45 -14.96
N THR A 240 -0.73 -1.62 -16.29
CA THR A 240 -0.54 -2.91 -16.95
C THR A 240 0.69 -2.84 -17.85
N ARG A 241 1.60 -3.79 -17.70
CA ARG A 241 2.68 -4.02 -18.66
C ARG A 241 2.48 -5.40 -19.25
#